data_AF-A0A1I2DQ35-F1
#
_entry.id   AF-A0A1I2DQ35-F1
#
_cell.length_a   1.000
_cell.length_b   1.000
_cell.length_c   1.000
_cell.angle_alpha   90.00
_cell.angle_beta   90.00
_cell.angle_gamma   90.00
#
_symmetry.space_group_name_H-M   'P 1'
#
loop_
_entity.id
_entity.type
_entity.pdbx_description
1 polymer ?
#
loop_
_entity_poly.entity_id
_entity_poly.type
_entity_poly.pdbx_seq_one_letter_code
_entity_poly.pdbx_strand_id
1 'polypeptide(L)'
;MQRIVKFSLILSMLFLFSSQAIAADSYFSNSAEKFVSGVTNAVTGWVELPKNIILTSQNEGPLYGVSIGTAMGIMHTVGRTLIGVLDAATFFIPTKPSVNPPFIWQDFSRETSY
;
A
#
# COMPACT_ATOMS: atom_id res chain seq x y z
N MET A 1 -44.09 -30.88 1.63
CA MET A 1 -43.67 -29.46 1.47
C MET A 1 -42.73 -28.98 2.59
N GLN A 2 -43.06 -29.14 3.88
CA GLN A 2 -42.22 -28.64 4.99
C GLN A 2 -40.76 -29.13 5.00
N ARG A 3 -40.48 -30.40 4.62
CA ARG A 3 -39.10 -30.91 4.55
C ARG A 3 -38.27 -30.22 3.46
N ILE A 4 -38.87 -29.94 2.31
CA ILE A 4 -38.22 -29.26 1.18
C ILE A 4 -37.93 -27.80 1.54
N VAL A 5 -38.86 -27.12 2.22
CA VAL A 5 -38.65 -25.75 2.72
C VAL A 5 -37.51 -25.70 3.75
N LYS A 6 -37.44 -26.66 4.68
CA LYS A 6 -36.34 -26.76 5.67
C LYS A 6 -34.99 -27.00 5.01
N PHE A 7 -34.92 -27.89 4.02
CA PHE A 7 -33.69 -28.13 3.25
C PHE A 7 -33.25 -26.89 2.46
N SER A 8 -34.19 -26.17 1.84
CA SER A 8 -33.91 -24.91 1.15
C SER A 8 -33.38 -23.83 2.10
N LEU A 9 -33.93 -23.73 3.31
CA LEU A 9 -33.46 -22.82 4.36
C LEU A 9 -32.03 -23.14 4.81
N ILE A 10 -31.73 -24.42 5.06
CA ILE A 10 -30.38 -24.86 5.45
C ILE A 10 -29.38 -24.57 4.33
N LEU A 11 -29.74 -24.84 3.08
CA LEU A 11 -28.89 -24.57 1.92
C LEU A 11 -28.63 -23.07 1.72
N SER A 12 -29.66 -22.23 1.85
CA SER A 12 -29.51 -20.77 1.80
C SER A 12 -28.59 -20.25 2.93
N MET A 13 -28.70 -20.83 4.13
CA MET A 13 -27.87 -20.48 5.26
C MET A 13 -26.38 -20.84 5.01
N LEU A 14 -26.10 -21.97 4.36
CA LEU A 14 -24.74 -22.36 3.96
C LEU A 14 -24.11 -21.36 2.96
N PHE A 15 -24.89 -20.87 1.99
CA PHE A 15 -24.40 -19.86 1.03
C PHE A 15 -24.05 -18.51 1.69
N LEU A 16 -24.75 -18.14 2.77
CA LEU A 16 -24.43 -16.93 3.54
C LEU A 16 -23.11 -17.07 4.31
N PHE A 17 -22.76 -18.27 4.80
CA PHE A 17 -21.48 -18.50 5.48
C PHE A 17 -20.29 -18.51 4.52
N SER A 18 -20.44 -19.03 3.30
CA SER A 18 -19.36 -19.01 2.30
C SER A 18 -18.98 -17.59 1.85
N SER A 19 -19.94 -16.66 1.79
CA SER A 19 -19.69 -15.27 1.40
C SER A 19 -18.87 -14.50 2.45
N GLN A 20 -19.07 -14.80 3.73
CA GLN A 20 -18.34 -14.16 4.83
C GLN A 20 -16.88 -14.61 4.91
N ALA A 21 -16.56 -15.86 4.53
CA ALA A 21 -15.19 -16.36 4.49
C ALA A 21 -14.33 -15.59 3.48
N ILE A 22 -14.83 -15.40 2.25
CA ILE A 22 -14.13 -14.66 1.18
C ILE A 22 -13.96 -13.17 1.56
N ALA A 23 -14.98 -12.58 2.18
CA ALA A 23 -14.89 -11.20 2.66
C ALA A 23 -13.86 -11.04 3.80
N ALA A 24 -13.76 -12.02 4.71
CA ALA A 24 -12.78 -12.02 5.78
C ALA A 24 -11.34 -12.17 5.26
N ASP A 25 -11.12 -13.05 4.27
CA ASP A 25 -9.81 -13.21 3.62
C ASP A 25 -9.36 -11.92 2.93
N SER A 26 -10.24 -11.27 2.16
CA SER A 26 -9.91 -10.01 1.49
C SER A 26 -9.68 -8.84 2.45
N TYR A 27 -10.48 -8.75 3.53
CA TYR A 27 -10.25 -7.79 4.62
C TYR A 27 -8.88 -7.98 5.25
N PHE A 28 -8.56 -9.22 5.65
CA PHE A 28 -7.31 -9.54 6.31
C PHE A 28 -6.12 -9.28 5.39
N SER A 29 -6.21 -9.71 4.13
CA SER A 29 -5.18 -9.48 3.12
C SER A 29 -4.89 -7.99 2.92
N ASN A 30 -5.92 -7.17 2.71
CA ASN A 30 -5.74 -5.73 2.48
C ASN A 30 -5.18 -5.02 3.72
N SER A 31 -5.69 -5.37 4.91
CA SER A 31 -5.24 -4.79 6.18
C SER A 31 -3.79 -5.17 6.50
N ALA A 32 -3.42 -6.43 6.24
CA ALA A 32 -2.06 -6.93 6.41
C ALA A 32 -1.10 -6.29 5.41
N GLU A 33 -1.48 -6.20 4.13
CA GLU A 33 -0.69 -5.53 3.09
C GLU A 33 -0.45 -4.06 3.46
N LYS A 34 -1.51 -3.32 3.83
CA LYS A 34 -1.41 -1.93 4.26
C LYS A 34 -0.52 -1.74 5.48
N PHE A 35 -0.62 -2.64 6.46
CA PHE A 35 0.26 -2.61 7.63
C PHE A 35 1.73 -2.82 7.25
N VAL A 36 2.02 -3.88 6.48
CA VAL A 36 3.39 -4.24 6.09
C VAL A 36 4.00 -3.15 5.20
N SER A 37 3.24 -2.65 4.21
CA SER A 37 3.70 -1.53 3.37
C SER A 37 3.88 -0.26 4.20
N GLY A 38 2.97 0.03 5.14
CA GLY A 38 3.05 1.20 6.01
C GLY A 38 4.30 1.21 6.89
N VAL A 39 4.53 0.11 7.62
CA VAL A 39 5.73 -0.05 8.46
C VAL A 39 7.00 0.02 7.62
N THR A 40 7.00 -0.64 6.46
CA THR A 40 8.13 -0.59 5.54
C THR A 40 8.42 0.85 5.11
N ASN A 41 7.41 1.57 4.62
CA ASN A 41 7.55 2.94 4.13
C ASN A 41 7.96 3.92 5.22
N ALA A 42 7.49 3.72 6.46
CA ALA A 42 7.93 4.48 7.61
C ALA A 42 9.45 4.33 7.86
N VAL A 43 9.96 3.09 7.81
CA VAL A 43 11.36 2.79 8.11
C VAL A 43 12.29 3.08 6.92
N THR A 44 11.85 2.84 5.69
CA THR A 44 12.70 2.90 4.50
C THR A 44 12.44 4.12 3.63
N GLY A 45 11.61 5.07 4.07
CA GLY A 45 11.31 6.30 3.32
C GLY A 45 12.55 7.13 2.95
N TRP A 46 13.63 7.06 3.74
CA TRP A 46 14.90 7.74 3.46
C TRP A 46 15.57 7.33 2.13
N VAL A 47 15.23 6.15 1.59
CA VAL A 47 15.74 5.68 0.29
C VAL A 47 15.18 6.50 -0.87
N GLU A 48 14.09 7.26 -0.67
CA GLU A 48 13.54 8.17 -1.69
C GLU A 48 14.54 9.28 -2.03
N LEU A 49 15.39 9.68 -1.08
CA LEU A 49 16.39 10.72 -1.29
C LEU A 49 17.43 10.35 -2.37
N PRO A 50 18.26 9.29 -2.20
CA PRO A 50 19.21 8.90 -3.23
C PRO A 50 18.52 8.49 -4.54
N LYS A 51 17.33 7.89 -4.46
CA LYS A 51 16.55 7.50 -5.65
C LYS A 51 16.22 8.72 -6.52
N ASN A 52 15.65 9.78 -5.96
CA ASN A 52 15.28 10.98 -6.73
C ASN A 52 16.51 11.72 -7.26
N ILE A 53 17.61 11.78 -6.49
CA ILE A 53 18.87 12.36 -6.99
C ILE A 53 19.35 11.63 -8.24
N ILE A 54 19.34 10.29 -8.24
CA ILE A 54 19.76 9.47 -9.39
C ILE A 54 18.80 9.64 -10.57
N LEU A 55 17.49 9.57 -10.35
CA LEU A 55 16.49 9.70 -11.41
C LEU A 55 16.55 11.07 -12.09
N THR A 56 16.56 12.15 -11.32
CA THR A 56 16.68 13.50 -11.87
C THR A 56 18.06 13.71 -12.53
N SER A 57 19.13 13.13 -11.99
CA SER A 57 20.45 13.16 -12.66
C SER A 57 20.44 12.49 -14.02
N GLN A 58 19.72 11.38 -14.17
CA GLN A 58 19.60 10.64 -15.43
C GLN A 58 18.71 11.36 -16.45
N ASN A 59 17.65 12.01 -16.00
CA ASN A 59 16.68 12.69 -16.87
C ASN A 59 17.12 14.09 -17.31
N GLU A 60 17.67 14.89 -16.38
CA GLU A 60 17.94 16.32 -16.59
C GLU A 60 19.42 16.69 -16.45
N GLY A 61 20.23 15.75 -15.96
CA GLY A 61 21.68 15.90 -15.81
C GLY A 61 22.12 16.10 -14.35
N PRO A 62 23.43 15.92 -14.08
CA PRO A 62 23.95 15.84 -12.70
C PRO A 62 23.68 17.07 -11.83
N LEU A 63 23.70 18.28 -12.41
CA LEU A 63 23.43 19.53 -11.70
C LEU A 63 21.97 19.62 -11.21
N TYR A 64 21.03 19.15 -12.03
CA TYR A 64 19.61 19.09 -11.68
C TYR A 64 19.36 18.01 -10.62
N GLY A 65 20.03 16.87 -10.69
CA GLY A 65 19.92 15.84 -9.66
C GLY A 65 20.40 16.28 -8.28
N VAL A 66 21.50 17.03 -8.20
CA VAL A 66 22.01 17.56 -6.92
C VAL A 66 21.11 18.67 -6.36
N SER A 67 20.45 19.45 -7.20
CA SER A 67 19.58 20.55 -6.77
C SER A 67 18.11 20.11 -6.63
N ILE A 68 17.42 19.97 -7.76
CA ILE A 68 16.00 19.57 -7.84
C ILE A 68 15.80 18.14 -7.33
N GLY A 69 16.65 17.20 -7.73
CA GLY A 69 16.55 15.80 -7.29
C GLY A 69 16.71 15.64 -5.78
N THR A 70 17.58 16.42 -5.13
CA THR A 70 17.70 16.45 -3.68
C THR A 70 16.44 17.01 -3.02
N ALA A 71 15.92 18.15 -3.52
CA ALA A 71 14.71 18.75 -2.96
C ALA A 71 13.50 17.81 -3.08
N MET A 72 13.32 17.19 -4.25
CA MET A 72 12.28 16.22 -4.52
C MET A 72 12.45 14.95 -3.67
N GLY A 73 13.68 14.46 -3.53
CA GLY A 73 14.02 13.34 -2.67
C GLY A 73 13.70 13.58 -1.19
N ILE A 74 13.94 14.79 -0.67
CA ILE A 74 13.54 15.17 0.70
C ILE A 74 12.01 15.15 0.82
N MET A 75 11.29 15.76 -0.14
CA MET A 75 9.83 15.80 -0.12
C MET A 75 9.23 14.39 -0.14
N HIS A 76 9.73 13.51 -1.02
CA HIS A 76 9.27 12.12 -1.09
C HIS A 76 9.66 11.30 0.14
N THR A 77 10.83 11.56 0.73
CA THR A 77 11.23 10.93 2.00
C THR A 77 10.22 11.25 3.10
N VAL A 78 9.92 12.54 3.30
CA VAL A 78 8.96 12.99 4.31
C VAL A 78 7.56 12.44 4.02
N GLY A 79 7.08 12.58 2.79
CA GLY A 79 5.77 12.08 2.38
C GLY A 79 5.62 10.57 2.59
N ARG A 80 6.60 9.79 2.13
CA ARG A 80 6.55 8.32 2.24
C ARG A 80 6.64 7.84 3.68
N THR A 81 7.47 8.46 4.50
CA THR A 81 7.57 8.09 5.92
C THR A 81 6.30 8.45 6.68
N LEU A 82 5.78 9.67 6.51
CA LEU A 82 4.56 10.10 7.21
C LEU A 82 3.34 9.28 6.80
N ILE A 83 3.14 9.07 5.48
CA ILE A 83 2.03 8.26 4.98
C ILE A 83 2.22 6.80 5.39
N GLY A 84 3.45 6.28 5.42
CA GLY A 84 3.74 4.95 5.95
C GLY A 84 3.32 4.77 7.40
N VAL A 85 3.61 5.76 8.26
CA VAL A 85 3.14 5.77 9.66
C VAL A 85 1.62 5.81 9.74
N LEU A 86 0.97 6.64 8.92
CA LEU A 86 -0.49 6.72 8.86
C LEU A 86 -1.13 5.40 8.38
N ASP A 87 -0.56 4.76 7.36
CA ASP A 87 -1.03 3.48 6.85
C ASP A 87 -0.87 2.37 7.90
N ALA A 88 0.26 2.33 8.59
CA ALA A 88 0.50 1.40 9.69
C ALA A 88 -0.44 1.64 10.88
N ALA A 89 -0.76 2.90 11.20
CA ALA A 89 -1.70 3.24 12.27
C ALA A 89 -3.16 2.96 11.90
N THR A 90 -3.52 3.12 10.63
CA THR A 90 -4.89 2.94 10.11
C THR A 90 -5.10 1.61 9.39
N PHE A 91 -4.26 0.61 9.67
CA PHE A 91 -4.27 -0.69 9.00
C PHE A 91 -5.59 -1.45 9.15
N PHE A 92 -6.31 -1.23 10.25
CA PHE A 92 -7.64 -1.82 10.51
C PHE A 92 -8.73 -1.31 9.54
N ILE A 93 -8.45 -0.24 8.80
CA ILE A 93 -9.27 0.24 7.69
C ILE A 93 -8.71 -0.41 6.42
N PRO A 94 -9.44 -1.35 5.78
CA PRO A 94 -8.96 -2.20 4.68
C PRO A 94 -8.95 -1.42 3.36
N THR A 95 -8.17 -0.34 3.29
CA THR A 95 -7.90 0.40 2.06
C THR A 95 -6.64 -0.15 1.40
N LYS A 96 -6.47 0.16 0.11
CA LYS A 96 -5.18 -0.06 -0.55
C LYS A 96 -4.09 0.82 0.11
N PRO A 97 -2.81 0.43 0.04
CA PRO A 97 -1.70 1.27 0.45
C PRO A 97 -1.80 2.66 -0.20
N SER A 98 -1.59 3.72 0.58
CA SER A 98 -1.66 5.10 0.09
C SER A 98 -0.44 5.48 -0.75
N VAL A 99 0.69 4.83 -0.54
CA VAL A 99 1.91 5.07 -1.33
C VAL A 99 1.96 4.13 -2.54
N ASN A 100 2.25 4.67 -3.72
CA ASN A 100 2.47 3.89 -4.95
C ASN A 100 3.84 4.21 -5.57
N PRO A 101 4.74 3.23 -5.75
CA PRO A 101 4.57 1.81 -5.43
C PRO A 101 4.50 1.53 -3.90
N PRO A 102 3.77 0.49 -3.46
CA PRO A 102 3.63 0.11 -2.04
C PRO A 102 4.96 -0.07 -1.31
N PHE A 103 5.98 -0.58 -2.00
CA PHE A 103 7.33 -0.76 -1.48
C PHE A 103 8.34 0.06 -2.30
N ILE A 104 9.36 0.60 -1.62
CA ILE A 104 10.31 1.51 -2.26
C ILE A 104 11.17 0.82 -3.32
N TRP A 105 11.48 -0.46 -3.10
CA TRP A 105 12.29 -1.29 -4.00
C TRP A 105 11.50 -1.95 -5.13
N GLN A 106 10.19 -1.77 -5.17
CA GLN A 106 9.36 -2.40 -6.18
C GLN A 106 9.61 -1.80 -7.56
N ASP A 107 9.88 -0.49 -7.62
CA ASP A 107 10.29 0.18 -8.84
C ASP A 107 11.16 1.40 -8.50
N PHE A 108 12.46 1.27 -8.74
CA PHE A 108 13.42 2.36 -8.58
C PHE A 108 13.43 3.33 -9.76
N SER A 109 12.88 2.94 -10.92
CA SER A 109 12.87 3.75 -12.14
C SER A 109 11.70 4.74 -12.22
N ARG A 110 10.75 4.64 -11.28
CA ARG A 110 9.53 5.42 -11.26
C ARG A 110 9.43 6.32 -10.03
N GLU A 111 8.93 7.54 -10.20
CA GLU A 111 8.61 8.46 -9.10
C GLU A 111 7.47 7.96 -8.21
N THR A 112 7.52 8.34 -6.93
CA THR A 112 6.54 7.93 -5.93
C THR A 112 5.32 8.86 -5.95
N SER A 113 4.13 8.27 -5.96
CA SER A 113 2.84 8.99 -5.89
C SER A 113 2.06 8.61 -4.63
N TYR A 114 1.18 9.50 -4.18
CA TYR A 114 0.38 9.39 -2.95
C TYR A 114 -1.11 9.53 -3.24
#